data_AF-A0A8J8FA43-F1
#
_entry.id   AF-A0A8J8FA43-F1
#
_cell.length_a   1.000
_cell.length_b   1.000
_cell.length_c   1.000
_cell.angle_alpha   90.00
_cell.angle_beta   90.00
_cell.angle_gamma   90.00
#
_symmetry.space_group_name_H-M   'P 1'
#
loop_
_entity.id
_entity.type
_entity.pdbx_description
1 polymer ?
#
loop_
_entity_poly.entity_id
_entity_poly.type
_entity_poly.pdbx_seq_one_letter_code
_entity_poly.pdbx_strand_id
1 'polypeptide(L)'
;MSIRVSKDEVRVFEKLKAISQIAPIKERIRFFEGKYGCTLGEFETIIKREKEDFESWDDYIEWKAYAESLKDLESKMGDIAHAQDVRIT
;
A
#
# COMPACT_ATOMS: atom_id res chain seq x y z
N MET A 1 16.68 -3.24 34.77
CA MET A 1 15.92 -4.16 33.90
C MET A 1 16.38 -3.88 32.47
N SER A 2 17.28 -4.70 31.91
CA SER A 2 17.81 -4.49 30.55
C SER A 2 16.95 -5.27 29.56
N ILE A 3 16.14 -4.55 28.79
CA ILE A 3 15.35 -5.14 27.71
C ILE A 3 16.31 -5.45 26.56
N ARG A 4 16.67 -6.73 26.39
CA ARG A 4 17.44 -7.21 25.24
C ARG A 4 16.45 -7.48 24.11
N VAL A 5 16.20 -6.47 23.28
CA VAL A 5 15.43 -6.65 22.06
C VAL A 5 16.35 -7.25 21.01
N SER A 6 16.01 -8.45 20.49
CA SER A 6 16.78 -9.07 19.41
C SER A 6 16.52 -8.33 18.09
N LYS A 7 17.54 -8.17 17.23
CA LYS A 7 17.38 -7.54 15.89
C LYS A 7 16.24 -8.17 15.08
N ASP A 8 16.00 -9.48 15.25
CA ASP A 8 14.87 -10.19 14.63
C ASP A 8 13.51 -9.70 15.13
N GLU A 9 13.36 -9.42 16.42
CA GLU A 9 12.09 -8.92 16.98
C GLU A 9 11.77 -7.52 16.46
N VAL A 10 12.78 -6.65 16.34
CA VAL A 10 12.61 -5.31 15.74
C VAL A 10 12.17 -5.44 14.28
N ARG A 11 12.79 -6.34 13.52
CA ARG A 11 12.46 -6.57 12.11
C ARG A 11 11.06 -7.16 11.93
N VAL A 12 10.63 -8.06 12.80
CA VAL A 12 9.26 -8.61 12.80
C VAL A 12 8.23 -7.54 13.17
N PHE A 13 8.53 -6.69 14.16
CA PHE A 13 7.63 -5.61 14.57
C PHE A 13 7.47 -4.55 13.47
N GLU A 14 8.56 -4.15 12.80
CA GLU A 14 8.53 -3.24 11.66
C GLU A 14 7.70 -3.82 10.50
N LYS A 15 7.88 -5.11 10.19
CA LYS A 15 7.05 -5.81 9.20
C LYS A 15 5.57 -5.83 9.59
N LEU A 16 5.25 -6.15 10.84
CA LEU A 16 3.87 -6.16 11.36
C LEU A 16 3.23 -4.78 11.29
N LYS A 17 3.97 -3.75 11.67
CA LYS A 17 3.50 -2.36 11.62
C LYS A 17 3.20 -1.95 10.18
N ALA A 18 4.06 -2.31 9.24
CA ALA A 18 3.85 -2.02 7.84
C ALA A 18 2.70 -2.85 7.24
N ILE A 19 2.55 -4.13 7.58
CA ILE A 19 1.38 -4.95 7.23
C ILE A 19 0.09 -4.31 7.78
N SER A 20 0.11 -3.80 9.01
CA SER A 20 -1.03 -3.11 9.62
C SER A 20 -1.41 -1.82 8.89
N GLN A 21 -0.46 -1.16 8.22
CA GLN A 21 -0.71 0.02 7.38
C GLN A 21 -1.20 -0.40 5.99
N ILE A 22 -0.67 -1.49 5.44
CA ILE A 22 -1.02 -2.02 4.11
C ILE A 22 -2.40 -2.69 4.11
N ALA A 23 -2.78 -3.39 5.17
CA ALA A 23 -4.05 -4.11 5.29
C ALA A 23 -5.28 -3.23 4.98
N PRO A 24 -5.48 -2.06 5.60
CA PRO A 24 -6.63 -1.20 5.31
C PRO A 24 -6.58 -0.62 3.88
N ILE A 25 -5.39 -0.32 3.35
CA ILE A 25 -5.23 0.18 1.98
C ILE A 25 -5.61 -0.90 0.97
N LYS A 26 -5.19 -2.14 1.20
CA LYS A 26 -5.52 -3.29 0.37
C LYS A 26 -7.00 -3.66 0.45
N GLU A 27 -7.61 -3.48 1.61
CA GLU A 27 -9.05 -3.65 1.80
C GLU A 27 -9.85 -2.57 1.07
N ARG A 28 -9.39 -1.30 1.09
CA ARG A 28 -9.97 -0.23 0.27
C ARG A 28 -9.90 -0.54 -1.23
N ILE A 29 -8.74 -0.99 -1.72
CA ILE A 29 -8.57 -1.43 -3.11
C ILE A 29 -9.57 -2.54 -3.44
N ARG A 30 -9.69 -3.58 -2.60
CA ARG A 30 -10.68 -4.66 -2.79
C ARG A 30 -12.12 -4.18 -2.74
N PHE A 31 -12.42 -3.18 -1.92
CA PHE A 31 -13.74 -2.57 -1.86
C PHE A 31 -14.09 -1.90 -3.19
N PHE A 32 -13.14 -1.17 -3.81
CA PHE A 32 -13.34 -0.61 -5.14
C PHE A 32 -13.43 -1.69 -6.23
N GLU A 33 -12.59 -2.73 -6.18
CA GLU A 33 -12.70 -3.88 -7.09
C GLU A 33 -14.06 -4.56 -6.99
N GLY A 34 -14.63 -4.65 -5.78
CA GLY A 34 -15.97 -5.19 -5.56
C GLY A 34 -17.08 -4.24 -6.00
N LYS A 35 -16.94 -2.94 -5.74
CA LYS A 35 -17.91 -1.88 -6.12
C LYS A 35 -18.06 -1.79 -7.64
N TYR A 36 -16.94 -1.86 -8.37
CA TYR A 36 -16.90 -1.73 -9.82
C TYR A 36 -16.82 -3.06 -10.57
N GLY A 37 -16.55 -4.17 -9.87
CA GLY A 37 -16.46 -5.51 -10.46
C GLY A 37 -15.30 -5.70 -11.45
N CYS A 38 -14.33 -4.79 -11.45
CA CYS A 38 -13.19 -4.78 -12.36
C CYS A 38 -11.91 -4.41 -11.61
N THR A 39 -10.76 -4.63 -12.22
CA THR A 39 -9.46 -4.21 -11.64
C THR A 39 -9.18 -2.73 -11.92
N LEU A 40 -8.29 -2.09 -11.15
CA LEU A 40 -7.93 -0.66 -11.32
C LEU A 40 -7.55 -0.33 -12.78
N GLY A 41 -6.82 -1.21 -13.46
CA GLY A 41 -6.41 -1.02 -14.86
C GLY A 41 -7.56 -1.15 -15.86
N GLU A 42 -8.52 -2.03 -15.59
CA GLU A 42 -9.74 -2.15 -16.38
C GLU A 42 -10.65 -0.95 -16.16
N PHE A 43 -10.79 -0.51 -14.90
CA PHE A 43 -11.57 0.67 -14.54
C PHE A 43 -11.01 1.94 -15.19
N GLU A 44 -9.68 2.09 -15.26
CA GLU A 44 -9.03 3.17 -16.03
C GLU A 44 -9.44 3.16 -17.50
N THR A 45 -9.51 1.97 -18.12
CA THR A 45 -9.86 1.82 -19.53
C THR A 45 -11.34 2.12 -19.77
N ILE A 46 -12.21 1.73 -18.82
CA ILE A 46 -13.65 1.99 -18.84
C ILE A 46 -13.90 3.49 -18.69
N ILE A 47 -13.34 4.14 -17.65
CA ILE A 47 -13.48 5.57 -17.41
C ILE A 47 -12.96 6.44 -18.57
N LYS A 48 -11.87 6.02 -19.23
CA LYS A 48 -11.36 6.72 -20.42
C LYS A 48 -12.25 6.56 -21.66
N ARG A 49 -13.10 5.53 -21.71
CA ARG A 49 -14.01 5.26 -22.84
C ARG A 49 -15.43 5.74 -22.58
N GLU A 50 -15.87 5.74 -21.33
CA GLU A 50 -17.19 6.21 -20.93
C GLU A 50 -17.26 7.74 -20.85
N LYS A 51 -18.49 8.23 -20.74
CA LYS A 51 -18.78 9.65 -20.60
C LYS A 51 -18.20 10.12 -19.27
N GLU A 52 -17.45 11.21 -19.28
CA GLU A 52 -16.74 11.77 -18.12
C GLU A 52 -17.68 11.99 -16.93
N ASP A 53 -17.74 10.99 -16.05
CA ASP A 53 -18.53 11.03 -14.82
C ASP A 53 -17.60 11.39 -13.67
N PHE A 54 -17.74 12.62 -13.17
CA PHE A 54 -16.83 13.18 -12.15
C PHE A 54 -16.79 12.32 -10.88
N GLU A 55 -17.90 11.68 -10.51
CA GLU A 55 -17.96 10.81 -9.33
C GLU A 55 -17.08 9.55 -9.55
N SER A 56 -17.19 8.93 -10.72
CA SER A 56 -16.36 7.78 -11.08
C SER A 56 -14.88 8.14 -11.20
N TRP A 57 -14.57 9.35 -11.71
CA TRP A 57 -13.20 9.86 -11.76
C TRP A 57 -12.62 10.13 -10.37
N ASP A 58 -13.41 10.65 -9.43
CA ASP A 58 -12.99 10.88 -8.05
C ASP A 58 -12.69 9.54 -7.36
N ASP A 59 -13.59 8.56 -7.50
CA ASP A 59 -13.40 7.17 -7.04
C ASP A 59 -12.13 6.54 -7.66
N TYR A 60 -11.86 6.74 -8.96
CA TYR A 60 -10.64 6.24 -9.61
C TYR A 60 -9.37 6.91 -9.10
N ILE A 61 -9.38 8.23 -8.90
CA ILE A 61 -8.22 8.97 -8.37
C ILE A 61 -7.94 8.52 -6.93
N GLU A 62 -8.98 8.37 -6.11
CA GLU A 62 -8.85 7.85 -4.75
C GLU A 62 -8.26 6.43 -4.75
N TRP A 63 -8.80 5.55 -5.60
CA TRP A 63 -8.33 4.18 -5.73
C TRP A 63 -6.87 4.10 -6.23
N LYS A 64 -6.51 4.93 -7.22
CA LYS A 64 -5.13 5.04 -7.71
C LYS A 64 -4.18 5.54 -6.64
N ALA A 65 -4.60 6.54 -5.84
CA ALA A 65 -3.80 7.06 -4.73
C ALA A 65 -3.56 5.99 -3.66
N TYR A 66 -4.55 5.15 -3.35
CA TYR A 66 -4.37 3.99 -2.46
C TYR A 66 -3.38 2.97 -3.05
N ALA A 67 -3.49 2.65 -4.33
CA ALA A 67 -2.57 1.71 -5.00
C ALA A 67 -1.12 2.24 -5.03
N GLU A 68 -0.92 3.53 -5.31
CA GLU A 68 0.40 4.17 -5.26
C GLU A 68 0.95 4.25 -3.83
N SER A 69 0.12 4.59 -2.85
CA SER A 69 0.52 4.61 -1.44
C SER A 69 0.94 3.22 -0.95
N LEU A 70 0.23 2.17 -1.39
CA LEU A 70 0.59 0.79 -1.09
C LEU A 70 1.95 0.43 -1.70
N LYS A 71 2.18 0.82 -2.96
CA LYS A 71 3.45 0.58 -3.66
C LYS A 71 4.62 1.34 -3.03
N ASP A 72 4.41 2.59 -2.58
CA ASP A 72 5.41 3.37 -1.84
C ASP A 72 5.72 2.75 -0.48
N LEU A 73 4.70 2.31 0.26
CA LEU A 73 4.86 1.60 1.54
C LEU A 73 5.61 0.27 1.37
N GLU A 74 5.29 -0.52 0.35
CA GLU A 74 6.01 -1.75 0.03
C GLU A 74 7.45 -1.48 -0.42
N SER A 75 7.68 -0.43 -1.21
CA SER A 75 9.03 -0.01 -1.60
C SER A 75 9.85 0.42 -0.38
N LYS A 76 9.30 1.27 0.49
CA LYS A 76 9.94 1.68 1.74
C LYS A 76 10.24 0.50 2.65
N MET A 77 9.34 -0.49 2.74
CA MET A 77 9.62 -1.73 3.45
C MET A 77 10.79 -2.51 2.83
N GLY A 78 10.83 -2.58 1.50
CA GLY A 78 11.92 -3.20 0.75
C GLY A 78 13.26 -2.51 1.02
N ASP A 79 13.28 -1.19 0.97
CA ASP A 79 14.43 -0.36 1.31
C ASP A 79 14.84 -0.51 2.79
N ILE A 80 13.91 -0.57 3.74
CA ILE A 80 14.23 -0.81 5.16
C ILE A 80 14.77 -2.23 5.38
N ALA A 81 14.24 -3.22 4.64
CA ALA A 81 14.76 -4.59 4.68
C ALA A 81 16.15 -4.70 4.03
N HIS A 82 16.43 -3.85 3.04
CA HIS A 82 17.70 -3.80 2.30
C HIS A 82 18.71 -2.80 2.87
N ALA A 83 18.30 -1.89 3.76
CA ALA A 83 19.15 -0.97 4.49
C ALA A 83 20.09 -1.81 5.37
N GLN A 84 21.22 -2.17 4.76
CA GLN A 84 22.32 -2.86 5.39
C GLN A 84 22.81 -1.99 6.55
N ASP A 85 22.78 -2.59 7.74
CA ASP A 85 23.68 -2.38 8.87
C ASP A 85 24.49 -1.07 8.77
N VAL A 86 23.87 0.07 9.11
CA VAL A 86 24.64 1.28 9.40
C VAL A 86 25.42 0.99 10.67
N ARG A 87 26.62 0.43 10.52
CA ARG A 87 27.65 0.39 11.55
C ARG A 87 28.02 1.84 11.86
N ILE A 88 27.41 2.39 12.89
CA ILE A 88 27.92 3.59 13.54
C ILE A 88 29.20 3.15 14.27
N THR A 89 30.35 3.64 13.79
CA THR A 89 31.66 3.49 14.44
C THR A 89 31.84 4.57 15.48
#